data_AF-A0A954PPZ4-F1
#
_entry.id   AF-A0A954PPZ4-F1
#
_cell.length_a   1.000
_cell.length_b   1.000
_cell.length_c   1.000
_cell.angle_alpha   90.00
_cell.angle_beta   90.00
_cell.angle_gamma   90.00
#
_symmetry.space_group_name_H-M   'P 1'
#
loop_
_entity.id
_entity.type
_entity.pdbx_description
1 polymer ?
#
loop_
_entity_poly.entity_id
_entity_poly.type
_entity_poly.pdbx_seq_one_letter_code
_entity_poly.pdbx_strand_id
1 'polypeptide(L)'
;CDCLAVALPESFREPVVQAVEKLPRPAMVLQRCLPSYSAPQWQPHAEEVEAAEGDNGEAWSYVPIDPCQPVIMALRMALGEHWPIEFCDLETNAFQPLAAVMPDPYALKTVSLERFATAILPSLAKPYQEQAQHRLQYMAWRLRQLEEKHQHIVLVCSILEWPWLREAYFESPPEELPAHDSVDAAKTFTVHSNSLLFLFGELPFITGLYEQARVHLEDDENLSIDGVKQLLMSARSSYLQDLGKRARRITPLLLAQCLKYIRNMTLLEHRMTPDLYTMAVAAQQILGDQYSIHLIETARDYPFSEEMEPQPAEHASITLGIDQVRLPDGEMVSVVSRLPGQPVSWRSLELRRRPAQEERERWKTQWNPYAQCSWPPEDNLIESFRTRVMDRAKALIGADLARSEKFSTSIKDGIDIRETLRHWYDGEIYVKVTPPSLGAMDCCVMLFDTPADPRE
;
A
#
# COMPACT_ATOMS: atom_id res chain seq x y z
N CYS A 1 8.17 -34.64 8.78
CA CYS A 1 8.10 -33.82 10.00
C CYS A 1 7.31 -34.62 11.02
N ASP A 2 7.82 -34.78 12.23
CA ASP A 2 7.11 -35.40 13.36
C ASP A 2 6.94 -34.44 14.56
N CYS A 3 7.43 -33.20 14.44
CA CYS A 3 7.21 -32.10 15.38
C CYS A 3 7.48 -30.76 14.70
N LEU A 4 6.54 -29.81 14.83
CA LEU A 4 6.74 -28.40 14.48
C LEU A 4 7.21 -27.64 15.70
N ALA A 5 8.39 -27.02 15.63
CA ALA A 5 8.86 -26.05 16.60
C ALA A 5 8.65 -24.62 16.08
N VAL A 6 8.15 -23.73 16.94
CA VAL A 6 7.97 -22.31 16.61
C VAL A 6 8.71 -21.41 17.60
N ALA A 7 9.26 -20.30 17.10
CA ALA A 7 9.94 -19.28 17.90
C ALA A 7 8.93 -18.36 18.63
N LEU A 8 8.04 -18.97 19.42
CA LEU A 8 7.11 -18.31 20.32
C LEU A 8 7.18 -18.98 21.70
N PRO A 9 6.95 -18.24 22.79
CA PRO A 9 7.06 -18.79 24.13
C PRO A 9 5.79 -19.52 24.57
N GLU A 10 5.93 -20.41 25.55
CA GLU A 10 4.88 -21.35 25.98
C GLU A 10 3.59 -20.66 26.44
N SER A 11 3.69 -19.47 27.04
CA SER A 11 2.55 -18.64 27.47
C SER A 11 1.58 -18.26 26.35
N PHE A 12 2.03 -18.29 25.09
CA PHE A 12 1.20 -18.03 23.92
C PHE A 12 0.55 -19.29 23.33
N ARG A 13 0.97 -20.50 23.74
CA ARG A 13 0.56 -21.77 23.10
C ARG A 13 -0.96 -21.89 22.97
N GLU A 14 -1.65 -21.92 24.11
CA GLU A 14 -3.10 -22.12 24.14
C GLU A 14 -3.88 -21.02 23.38
N PRO A 15 -3.70 -19.72 23.66
CA PRO A 15 -4.47 -18.68 22.98
C PRO A 15 -4.15 -18.56 21.48
N VAL A 16 -2.91 -18.80 21.07
CA VAL A 16 -2.54 -18.79 19.63
C VAL A 16 -3.15 -19.98 18.92
N VAL A 17 -3.01 -21.20 19.45
CA VAL A 17 -3.58 -22.41 18.81
C VAL A 17 -5.10 -22.28 18.67
N GLN A 18 -5.80 -21.87 19.74
CA GLN A 18 -7.25 -21.64 19.69
C GLN A 18 -7.67 -20.56 18.69
N ALA A 19 -6.83 -19.52 18.50
CA ALA A 19 -7.12 -18.47 17.52
C ALA A 19 -6.85 -18.94 16.09
N VAL A 20 -5.82 -19.76 15.87
CA VAL A 20 -5.50 -20.35 14.56
C VAL A 20 -6.64 -21.26 14.09
N GLU A 21 -7.26 -22.03 14.98
CA GLU A 21 -8.43 -22.88 14.67
C GLU A 21 -9.67 -22.09 14.22
N LYS A 22 -9.75 -20.81 14.58
CA LYS A 22 -10.88 -19.92 14.22
C LYS A 22 -10.67 -19.18 12.89
N LEU A 23 -9.54 -19.38 12.24
CA LEU A 23 -9.29 -18.80 10.92
C LEU A 23 -10.36 -19.30 9.92
N PRO A 24 -10.85 -18.46 8.98
CA PRO A 24 -10.27 -17.20 8.49
C PRO A 24 -10.56 -15.95 9.34
N ARG A 25 -11.17 -16.06 10.52
CA ARG A 25 -11.40 -14.91 11.42
C ARG A 25 -10.06 -14.45 12.05
N PRO A 26 -9.54 -13.26 11.68
CA PRO A 26 -8.29 -12.77 12.24
C PRO A 26 -8.46 -12.36 13.70
N ALA A 27 -7.39 -12.49 14.46
CA ALA A 27 -7.34 -12.18 15.88
C ALA A 27 -5.95 -11.65 16.27
N MET A 28 -5.86 -11.13 17.48
CA MET A 28 -4.60 -10.71 18.07
C MET A 28 -4.47 -11.34 19.46
N VAL A 29 -3.37 -12.06 19.69
CA VAL A 29 -3.06 -12.61 21.02
C VAL A 29 -2.11 -11.66 21.71
N LEU A 30 -2.57 -11.02 22.78
CA LEU A 30 -1.90 -9.91 23.46
C LEU A 30 -1.49 -10.32 24.87
N GLN A 31 -0.26 -9.99 25.25
CA GLN A 31 0.30 -10.20 26.57
C GLN A 31 0.71 -8.85 27.17
N ARG A 32 0.18 -8.56 28.35
CA ARG A 32 0.50 -7.34 29.09
C ARG A 32 1.93 -7.38 29.60
N CYS A 33 2.64 -6.25 29.48
CA CYS A 33 3.93 -6.07 30.14
C CYS A 33 3.70 -5.81 31.64
N LEU A 34 4.32 -6.62 32.49
CA LEU A 34 4.36 -6.38 33.93
C LEU A 34 5.35 -5.25 34.24
N PRO A 35 5.08 -4.39 35.25
CA PRO A 35 6.03 -3.35 35.62
C PRO A 35 7.35 -3.95 36.11
N SER A 36 8.47 -3.60 35.46
CA SER A 36 9.79 -3.92 36.01
C SER A 36 10.12 -2.91 37.11
N TYR A 37 10.09 -3.33 38.39
CA TYR A 37 10.62 -2.52 39.47
C TYR A 37 12.15 -2.60 39.47
N SER A 38 12.79 -1.94 38.50
CA SER A 38 14.20 -1.65 38.57
C SER A 38 14.40 -0.41 39.44
N ALA A 39 15.12 -0.53 40.56
CA ALA A 39 15.49 0.62 41.37
C ALA A 39 16.26 1.61 40.48
N PRO A 40 15.89 2.90 40.43
CA PRO A 40 16.56 3.85 39.54
C PRO A 40 18.04 3.91 39.92
N GLN A 41 18.91 3.45 39.03
CA GLN A 41 20.34 3.74 39.13
C GLN A 41 20.51 5.24 38.96
N TRP A 42 20.81 5.93 40.07
CA TRP A 42 21.10 7.35 40.08
C TRP A 42 22.29 7.65 39.16
N GLN A 43 22.04 8.32 38.04
CA GLN A 43 23.07 8.84 37.14
C GLN A 43 23.15 10.37 37.30
N PRO A 44 24.31 10.95 37.70
CA PRO A 44 24.40 12.37 38.04
C PRO A 44 24.38 13.36 36.87
N HIS A 45 24.29 12.92 35.61
CA HIS A 45 24.40 13.81 34.44
C HIS A 45 23.57 13.33 33.23
N ALA A 46 22.25 13.24 33.36
CA ALA A 46 21.38 13.28 32.19
C ALA A 46 20.77 14.68 32.11
N GLU A 47 21.21 15.47 31.12
CA GLU A 47 20.61 16.75 30.78
C GLU A 47 19.14 16.53 30.40
N GLU A 48 18.28 17.44 30.85
CA GLU A 48 16.83 17.47 30.63
C GLU A 48 16.51 17.51 29.13
N VAL A 49 16.42 16.34 28.49
CA VAL A 49 15.67 16.20 27.25
C VAL A 49 14.20 16.22 27.65
N GLU A 50 13.44 17.21 27.18
CA GLU A 50 12.00 17.30 27.36
C GLU A 50 11.35 15.95 27.00
N ALA A 51 11.03 15.17 28.02
CA ALA A 51 10.24 13.97 27.89
C ALA A 51 8.85 14.41 27.42
N ALA A 52 8.52 14.08 26.17
CA ALA A 52 7.15 14.12 25.72
C ALA A 52 6.31 13.30 26.71
N GLU A 53 5.35 13.95 27.37
CA GLU A 53 4.39 13.30 28.27
C GLU A 53 3.61 12.23 27.48
N GLY A 54 4.06 10.98 27.58
CA GLY A 54 3.47 9.82 26.94
C GLY A 54 3.96 8.55 27.62
N ASP A 55 3.23 8.13 28.65
CA ASP A 55 3.22 6.82 29.30
C ASP A 55 4.58 6.12 29.55
N ASN A 56 5.06 6.19 30.80
CA ASN A 56 6.24 5.46 31.33
C ASN A 56 5.98 3.93 31.49
N GLY A 57 5.23 3.31 30.57
CA GLY A 57 4.94 1.88 30.55
C GLY A 57 5.74 1.15 29.47
N GLU A 58 6.41 0.05 29.82
CA GLU A 58 6.98 -0.88 28.83
C GLU A 58 5.88 -1.42 27.91
N ALA A 59 6.16 -1.52 26.60
CA ALA A 59 5.16 -1.91 25.59
C ALA A 59 4.68 -3.36 25.76
N TRP A 60 3.40 -3.60 25.52
CA TRP A 60 2.82 -4.94 25.55
C TRP A 60 3.27 -5.72 24.31
N SER A 61 3.32 -7.05 24.39
CA SER A 61 3.73 -7.88 23.24
C SER A 61 2.54 -8.63 22.65
N TYR A 62 2.52 -8.83 21.33
CA TYR A 62 1.43 -9.56 20.68
C TYR A 62 1.90 -10.50 19.57
N VAL A 63 1.06 -11.49 19.27
CA VAL A 63 1.16 -12.38 18.11
C VAL A 63 -0.02 -12.09 17.17
N PRO A 64 0.22 -11.63 15.93
CA PRO A 64 -0.85 -11.44 14.95
C PRO A 64 -1.31 -12.80 14.42
N ILE A 65 -2.62 -13.05 14.45
CA ILE A 65 -3.24 -14.22 13.82
C ILE A 65 -3.64 -13.84 12.40
N ASP A 66 -2.63 -13.57 11.58
CA ASP A 66 -2.73 -13.26 10.15
C ASP A 66 -2.63 -14.56 9.34
N PRO A 67 -3.64 -14.90 8.50
CA PRO A 67 -3.62 -16.08 7.64
C PRO A 67 -2.36 -16.22 6.77
N CYS A 68 -1.76 -15.12 6.34
CA CYS A 68 -0.60 -15.12 5.44
C CYS A 68 0.74 -15.09 6.20
N GLN A 69 0.72 -15.01 7.53
CA GLN A 69 1.95 -14.96 8.32
C GLN A 69 2.60 -16.37 8.39
N PRO A 70 3.92 -16.52 8.13
CA PRO A 70 4.55 -17.84 7.98
C PRO A 70 4.45 -18.79 9.19
N VAL A 71 4.57 -18.27 10.41
CA VAL A 71 4.43 -19.06 11.65
C VAL A 71 2.97 -19.48 11.85
N ILE A 72 2.01 -18.58 11.62
CA ILE A 72 0.57 -18.88 11.67
C ILE A 72 0.19 -19.93 10.63
N MET A 73 0.73 -19.82 9.41
CA MET A 73 0.54 -20.83 8.36
C MET A 73 1.13 -22.18 8.77
N ALA A 74 2.34 -22.20 9.32
CA ALA A 74 2.96 -23.43 9.80
C ALA A 74 2.15 -24.10 10.91
N LEU A 75 1.66 -23.32 11.88
CA LEU A 75 0.77 -23.79 12.94
C LEU A 75 -0.52 -24.37 12.36
N ARG A 76 -1.14 -23.68 11.39
CA ARG A 76 -2.36 -24.16 10.72
C ARG A 76 -2.12 -25.49 10.02
N MET A 77 -1.00 -25.65 9.31
CA MET A 77 -0.63 -26.92 8.67
C MET A 77 -0.39 -28.02 9.70
N ALA A 78 0.35 -27.74 10.78
CA ALA A 78 0.63 -28.72 11.82
C ALA A 78 -0.65 -29.20 12.52
N LEU A 79 -1.62 -28.30 12.75
CA LEU A 79 -2.93 -28.68 13.28
C LEU A 79 -3.69 -29.60 12.30
N GLY A 80 -3.71 -29.27 11.01
CA GLY A 80 -4.35 -30.10 9.98
C GLY A 80 -3.74 -31.49 9.84
N GLU A 81 -2.40 -31.56 9.88
CA GLU A 81 -1.63 -32.82 9.78
C GLU A 81 -1.46 -33.53 11.13
N HIS A 82 -2.04 -32.99 12.22
CA HIS A 82 -1.93 -33.50 13.59
C HIS A 82 -0.48 -33.70 14.06
N TRP A 83 0.42 -32.83 13.62
CA TRP A 83 1.81 -32.81 14.10
C TRP A 83 1.86 -32.22 15.51
N PRO A 84 2.66 -32.79 16.41
CA PRO A 84 3.04 -32.13 17.67
C PRO A 84 3.57 -30.72 17.41
N ILE A 85 3.10 -29.75 18.19
CA ILE A 85 3.53 -28.35 18.11
C ILE A 85 4.25 -28.00 19.40
N GLU A 86 5.44 -27.43 19.30
CA GLU A 86 6.28 -27.03 20.42
C GLU A 86 6.64 -25.54 20.33
N PHE A 87 6.34 -24.82 21.40
CA PHE A 87 6.68 -23.42 21.58
C PHE A 87 8.03 -23.38 22.31
N CYS A 88 9.08 -22.97 21.59
CA CYS A 88 10.45 -23.21 22.03
C CYS A 88 11.18 -21.96 22.52
N ASP A 89 10.54 -20.80 22.49
CA ASP A 89 11.18 -19.53 22.82
C ASP A 89 11.16 -19.21 24.32
N LEU A 90 12.06 -18.33 24.74
CA LEU A 90 12.17 -17.86 26.12
C LEU A 90 11.01 -16.92 26.48
N GLU A 91 10.51 -17.01 27.71
CA GLU A 91 9.53 -16.05 28.21
C GLU A 91 10.20 -14.71 28.48
N THR A 92 9.70 -13.66 27.85
CA THR A 92 10.22 -12.29 27.97
C THR A 92 9.08 -11.35 28.29
N ASN A 93 9.21 -10.54 29.34
CA ASN A 93 8.17 -9.60 29.74
C ASN A 93 8.11 -8.39 28.79
N ALA A 94 9.19 -7.59 28.73
CA ALA A 94 9.35 -6.50 27.77
C ALA A 94 10.03 -7.01 26.49
N PHE A 95 9.25 -7.46 25.52
CA PHE A 95 9.78 -8.05 24.29
C PHE A 95 10.49 -7.02 23.39
N GLN A 96 11.70 -7.34 22.96
CA GLN A 96 12.52 -6.55 22.04
C GLN A 96 12.51 -7.19 20.64
N PRO A 97 11.88 -6.56 19.64
CA PRO A 97 11.74 -7.14 18.31
C PRO A 97 13.04 -6.96 17.51
N LEU A 98 13.39 -7.98 16.73
CA LEU A 98 14.42 -7.86 15.69
C LEU A 98 13.72 -7.62 14.34
N ALA A 99 13.93 -6.44 13.77
CA ALA A 99 13.41 -6.07 12.46
C ALA A 99 14.54 -5.62 11.53
N ALA A 100 14.43 -5.96 10.25
CA ALA A 100 15.36 -5.53 9.21
C ALA A 100 14.61 -5.37 7.89
N VAL A 101 15.11 -4.47 7.03
CA VAL A 101 14.64 -4.38 5.64
C VAL A 101 15.25 -5.52 4.85
N MET A 102 14.41 -6.43 4.37
CA MET A 102 14.86 -7.64 3.66
C MET A 102 14.33 -7.67 2.23
N PRO A 103 15.02 -8.36 1.30
CA PRO A 103 14.48 -8.60 -0.03
C PRO A 103 13.08 -9.21 0.03
N ASP A 104 12.25 -8.78 -0.89
CA ASP A 104 10.86 -9.20 -1.00
C ASP A 104 10.72 -10.73 -1.19
N PRO A 105 9.78 -11.40 -0.50
CA PRO A 105 9.51 -12.83 -0.70
C PRO A 105 9.23 -13.22 -2.16
N TYR A 106 8.76 -12.29 -2.99
CA TYR A 106 8.54 -12.50 -4.42
C TYR A 106 9.80 -13.00 -5.16
N ALA A 107 11.02 -12.67 -4.68
CA ALA A 107 12.24 -13.22 -5.26
C ALA A 107 12.26 -14.77 -5.28
N LEU A 108 11.63 -15.42 -4.31
CA LEU A 108 11.57 -16.88 -4.21
C LEU A 108 10.80 -17.55 -5.37
N LYS A 109 10.06 -16.78 -6.18
CA LYS A 109 9.44 -17.28 -7.43
C LYS A 109 10.46 -17.53 -8.54
N THR A 110 11.62 -16.88 -8.48
CA THR A 110 12.64 -16.95 -9.54
C THR A 110 13.98 -17.48 -9.05
N VAL A 111 14.22 -17.41 -7.75
CA VAL A 111 15.46 -17.80 -7.09
C VAL A 111 15.15 -18.91 -6.10
N SER A 112 15.97 -19.96 -6.08
CA SER A 112 15.80 -21.04 -5.08
C SER A 112 16.06 -20.52 -3.66
N LEU A 113 15.48 -21.21 -2.67
CA LEU A 113 15.63 -20.82 -1.26
C LEU A 113 17.10 -20.76 -0.84
N GLU A 114 17.94 -21.69 -1.29
CA GLU A 114 19.36 -21.73 -0.95
C GLU A 114 20.11 -20.52 -1.52
N ARG A 115 19.79 -20.12 -2.76
CA ARG A 115 20.39 -18.94 -3.39
C ARG A 115 19.93 -17.66 -2.71
N PHE A 116 18.65 -17.58 -2.34
CA PHE A 116 18.09 -16.45 -1.60
C PHE A 116 18.77 -16.30 -0.22
N ALA A 117 18.86 -17.40 0.53
CA ALA A 117 19.56 -17.42 1.81
C ALA A 117 21.04 -17.05 1.65
N THR A 118 21.76 -17.65 0.69
CA THR A 118 23.19 -17.36 0.48
C THR A 118 23.45 -15.88 0.13
N ALA A 119 22.51 -15.21 -0.53
CA ALA A 119 22.62 -13.78 -0.81
C ALA A 119 22.40 -12.88 0.42
N ILE A 120 21.60 -13.34 1.37
CA ILE A 120 21.19 -12.58 2.56
C ILE A 120 22.11 -12.82 3.76
N LEU A 121 22.45 -14.07 4.04
CA LEU A 121 23.18 -14.45 5.26
C LEU A 121 24.47 -13.64 5.49
N PRO A 122 25.27 -13.27 4.46
CA PRO A 122 26.48 -12.46 4.66
C PRO A 122 26.25 -11.04 5.13
N SER A 123 25.05 -10.47 4.95
CA SER A 123 24.73 -9.10 5.40
C SER A 123 24.16 -9.05 6.81
N LEU A 124 23.86 -10.20 7.42
CA LEU A 124 23.28 -10.27 8.76
C LEU A 124 24.35 -10.11 9.83
N ALA A 125 24.12 -9.18 10.75
CA ALA A 125 24.95 -9.01 11.94
C ALA A 125 24.44 -9.91 13.08
N LYS A 126 25.36 -10.33 13.96
CA LYS A 126 25.00 -11.02 15.20
C LYS A 126 24.20 -10.05 16.10
N PRO A 127 23.05 -10.46 16.65
CA PRO A 127 22.27 -9.64 17.57
C PRO A 127 23.13 -9.19 18.75
N TYR A 128 23.16 -7.88 18.98
CA TYR A 128 23.86 -7.28 20.13
C TYR A 128 22.99 -7.22 21.39
N GLN A 129 21.67 -7.36 21.23
CA GLN A 129 20.71 -7.33 22.32
C GLN A 129 20.84 -8.59 23.18
N GLU A 130 20.99 -8.42 24.49
CA GLU A 130 21.12 -9.52 25.45
C GLU A 130 19.90 -10.45 25.41
N GLN A 131 18.69 -9.88 25.37
CA GLN A 131 17.45 -10.66 25.29
C GLN A 131 17.43 -11.56 24.03
N ALA A 132 17.89 -11.07 22.88
CA ALA A 132 17.96 -11.87 21.66
C ALA A 132 18.96 -13.04 21.80
N GLN A 133 20.12 -12.81 22.41
CA GLN A 133 21.12 -13.86 22.65
C GLN A 133 20.58 -14.94 23.61
N HIS A 134 19.91 -14.53 24.69
CA HIS A 134 19.29 -15.45 25.65
C HIS A 134 18.17 -16.28 25.00
N ARG A 135 17.31 -15.66 24.19
CA ARG A 135 16.27 -16.37 23.41
C ARG A 135 16.88 -17.43 22.50
N LEU A 136 17.94 -17.08 21.75
CA LEU A 136 18.63 -18.01 20.86
C LEU A 136 19.25 -19.20 21.60
N GLN A 137 19.92 -18.95 22.73
CA GLN A 137 20.52 -20.00 23.56
C GLN A 137 19.44 -20.94 24.13
N TYR A 138 18.34 -20.37 24.63
CA TYR A 138 17.22 -21.14 25.17
C TYR A 138 16.55 -22.00 24.09
N MET A 139 16.24 -21.41 22.92
CA MET A 139 15.67 -22.14 21.79
C MET A 139 16.58 -23.29 21.33
N ALA A 140 17.90 -23.05 21.23
CA ALA A 140 18.88 -24.08 20.88
C ALA A 140 18.89 -25.25 21.87
N TRP A 141 18.87 -24.95 23.17
CA TRP A 141 18.77 -25.97 24.21
C TRP A 141 17.44 -26.74 24.12
N ARG A 142 16.33 -26.04 23.91
CA ARG A 142 14.99 -26.65 23.82
C ARG A 142 14.90 -27.60 22.63
N LEU A 143 15.47 -27.24 21.48
CA LEU A 143 15.52 -28.11 20.31
C LEU A 143 16.26 -29.42 20.59
N ARG A 144 17.39 -29.38 21.32
CA ARG A 144 18.11 -30.60 21.74
C ARG A 144 17.28 -31.49 22.66
N GLN A 145 16.44 -30.91 23.54
CA GLN A 145 15.52 -31.71 24.33
C GLN A 145 14.45 -32.40 23.48
N LEU A 146 13.98 -31.75 22.42
CA LEU A 146 12.97 -32.32 21.54
C LEU A 146 13.53 -33.52 20.74
N GLU A 147 14.83 -33.56 20.46
CA GLU A 147 15.49 -34.69 19.79
C GLU A 147 15.45 -35.99 20.60
N GLU A 148 15.28 -35.91 21.92
CA GLU A 148 15.08 -37.10 22.74
C GLU A 148 13.73 -37.78 22.44
N LYS A 149 12.76 -37.02 21.90
CA LYS A 149 11.39 -37.48 21.67
C LYS A 149 11.01 -37.59 20.19
N HIS A 150 11.66 -36.81 19.32
CA HIS A 150 11.31 -36.65 17.91
C HIS A 150 12.53 -36.86 17.01
N GLN A 151 12.33 -37.47 15.84
CA GLN A 151 13.38 -37.75 14.85
C GLN A 151 13.50 -36.65 13.78
N HIS A 152 12.40 -35.94 13.49
CA HIS A 152 12.28 -35.03 12.34
C HIS A 152 11.58 -33.72 12.72
N ILE A 153 12.29 -32.88 13.45
CA ILE A 153 11.80 -31.57 13.91
C ILE A 153 11.93 -30.55 12.77
N VAL A 154 10.85 -29.83 12.48
CA VAL A 154 10.88 -28.64 11.62
C VAL A 154 10.76 -27.41 12.50
N LEU A 155 11.74 -26.51 12.44
CA LEU A 155 11.70 -25.22 13.11
C LEU A 155 11.30 -24.12 12.12
N VAL A 156 10.36 -23.26 12.52
CA VAL A 156 10.08 -22.00 11.83
C VAL A 156 10.58 -20.83 12.68
N CYS A 157 11.61 -20.15 12.20
CA CYS A 157 12.23 -19.01 12.85
C CYS A 157 12.54 -17.88 11.86
N SER A 158 12.84 -16.69 12.38
CA SER A 158 13.27 -15.56 11.55
C SER A 158 14.61 -15.85 10.88
N ILE A 159 14.77 -15.41 9.63
CA ILE A 159 16.07 -15.47 8.93
C ILE A 159 17.15 -14.64 9.65
N LEU A 160 16.75 -13.62 10.43
CA LEU A 160 17.63 -12.79 11.24
C LEU A 160 18.25 -13.56 12.42
N GLU A 161 17.53 -14.57 12.90
CA GLU A 161 17.90 -15.40 14.05
C GLU A 161 18.57 -16.70 13.61
N TRP A 162 18.21 -17.23 12.44
CA TRP A 162 18.65 -18.53 11.92
C TRP A 162 20.17 -18.81 12.01
N PRO A 163 21.08 -17.93 11.55
CA PRO A 163 22.52 -18.23 11.57
C PRO A 163 23.04 -18.47 13.00
N TRP A 164 22.53 -17.67 13.93
CA TRP A 164 22.98 -17.61 15.32
C TRP A 164 22.31 -18.69 16.16
N LEU A 165 21.07 -19.05 15.83
CA LEU A 165 20.41 -20.21 16.41
C LEU A 165 21.11 -21.49 15.99
N ARG A 166 21.53 -21.59 14.73
CA ARG A 166 22.34 -22.72 14.24
C ARG A 166 23.68 -22.80 14.96
N GLU A 167 24.37 -21.68 15.14
CA GLU A 167 25.61 -21.60 15.94
C GLU A 167 25.37 -22.11 17.38
N ALA A 168 24.39 -21.54 18.08
CA ALA A 168 24.04 -21.92 19.45
C ALA A 168 23.62 -23.40 19.58
N TYR A 169 22.95 -23.95 18.57
CA TYR A 169 22.56 -25.36 18.54
C TYR A 169 23.75 -26.32 18.38
N PHE A 170 24.86 -25.90 17.77
CA PHE A 170 26.07 -26.73 17.68
C PHE A 170 27.09 -26.47 18.79
N GLU A 171 27.01 -25.33 19.48
CA GLU A 171 27.84 -25.01 20.64
C GLU A 171 27.41 -25.80 21.90
N SER A 172 28.34 -26.00 22.84
CA SER A 172 27.99 -26.56 24.15
C SER A 172 26.96 -25.66 24.84
N PRO A 173 25.92 -26.23 25.49
CA PRO A 173 24.96 -25.40 26.21
C PRO A 173 25.70 -24.65 27.33
N PRO A 174 25.31 -23.41 27.65
CA PRO A 174 25.91 -22.68 28.77
C PRO A 174 25.69 -23.43 30.08
N GLU A 175 26.59 -23.23 31.05
CA GLU A 175 26.48 -23.86 32.38
C GLU A 175 25.17 -23.46 33.09
N GLU A 176 24.74 -22.22 32.86
CA GLU A 176 23.47 -21.68 33.34
C GLU A 176 22.60 -21.27 32.15
N LEU A 177 21.37 -21.78 32.10
CA LEU A 177 20.41 -21.40 31.08
C LEU A 177 19.76 -20.06 31.45
N PRO A 178 19.41 -19.23 30.45
CA PRO A 178 18.63 -18.03 30.70
C PRO A 178 17.32 -18.35 31.41
N ALA A 179 17.03 -17.60 32.47
CA ALA A 179 15.80 -17.75 33.22
C ALA A 179 14.63 -17.10 32.48
N HIS A 180 13.44 -17.69 32.66
CA HIS A 180 12.19 -17.10 32.18
C HIS A 180 11.84 -15.84 32.99
N ASP A 181 11.41 -14.80 32.30
CA ASP A 181 10.76 -13.66 32.96
C ASP A 181 9.41 -14.07 33.54
N SER A 182 8.99 -13.39 34.62
CA SER A 182 7.60 -13.45 35.05
C SER A 182 6.74 -12.68 34.04
N VAL A 183 5.73 -13.33 33.49
CA VAL A 183 4.83 -12.76 32.47
C VAL A 183 3.37 -12.92 32.87
N ASP A 184 2.50 -12.06 32.35
CA ASP A 184 1.04 -12.23 32.47
C ASP A 184 0.54 -13.26 31.44
N ALA A 185 -0.66 -13.80 31.67
CA ALA A 185 -1.30 -14.71 30.72
C ALA A 185 -1.71 -13.97 29.44
N ALA A 186 -1.33 -14.52 28.29
CA ALA A 186 -1.73 -13.99 26.99
C ALA A 186 -3.24 -14.20 26.75
N LYS A 187 -3.89 -13.22 26.12
CA LYS A 187 -5.34 -13.21 25.86
C LYS A 187 -5.63 -12.94 24.40
N THR A 188 -6.61 -13.65 23.86
CA THR A 188 -7.06 -13.48 22.47
C THR A 188 -8.12 -12.38 22.37
N PHE A 189 -7.92 -11.43 21.47
CA PHE A 189 -8.85 -10.36 21.14
C PHE A 189 -9.27 -10.43 19.67
N THR A 190 -10.51 -10.07 19.39
CA THR A 190 -10.99 -9.90 18.00
C THR A 190 -10.58 -8.52 17.49
N VAL A 191 -10.35 -8.40 16.19
CA VAL A 191 -9.87 -7.15 15.59
C VAL A 191 -10.96 -6.53 14.74
N HIS A 192 -11.17 -5.22 14.92
CA HIS A 192 -12.10 -4.47 14.09
C HIS A 192 -11.63 -4.45 12.63
N SER A 193 -12.52 -4.78 11.68
CA SER A 193 -12.23 -4.91 10.24
C SER A 193 -11.48 -3.71 9.65
N ASN A 194 -11.92 -2.49 9.99
CA ASN A 194 -11.28 -1.23 9.56
C ASN A 194 -9.80 -1.07 9.95
N SER A 195 -9.30 -1.86 10.90
CA SER A 195 -7.91 -1.82 11.39
C SER A 195 -7.06 -3.02 10.97
N LEU A 196 -7.59 -3.95 10.15
CA LEU A 196 -6.85 -5.14 9.69
C LEU A 196 -5.58 -4.81 8.90
N LEU A 197 -5.52 -3.65 8.24
CA LEU A 197 -4.31 -3.19 7.56
C LEU A 197 -3.10 -3.04 8.50
N PHE A 198 -3.33 -2.84 9.80
CA PHE A 198 -2.27 -2.74 10.81
C PHE A 198 -1.95 -4.09 11.46
N LEU A 199 -2.79 -5.11 11.29
CA LEU A 199 -2.57 -6.46 11.80
C LEU A 199 -1.87 -7.35 10.78
N PHE A 200 -2.30 -7.29 9.52
CA PHE A 200 -1.81 -8.13 8.45
C PHE A 200 -0.48 -7.62 7.89
N GLY A 201 0.40 -8.56 7.52
CA GLY A 201 1.64 -8.24 6.80
C GLY A 201 1.41 -7.88 5.33
N GLU A 202 0.26 -8.26 4.78
CA GLU A 202 -0.17 -8.02 3.40
C GLU A 202 -1.52 -7.28 3.39
N LEU A 203 -1.92 -6.73 2.24
CA LEU A 203 -3.21 -6.03 2.13
C LEU A 203 -4.39 -6.96 2.48
N PRO A 204 -5.36 -6.51 3.30
CA PRO A 204 -6.54 -7.30 3.65
C PRO A 204 -7.26 -7.91 2.44
N PHE A 205 -7.35 -7.16 1.34
CA PHE A 205 -7.91 -7.67 0.09
C PHE A 205 -7.14 -8.89 -0.44
N ILE A 206 -5.82 -8.82 -0.50
CA ILE A 206 -4.96 -9.88 -1.03
C ILE A 206 -4.95 -11.08 -0.08
N THR A 207 -4.87 -10.86 1.24
CA THR A 207 -5.04 -11.92 2.25
C THR A 207 -6.39 -12.61 2.10
N GLY A 208 -7.44 -11.86 1.80
CA GLY A 208 -8.76 -12.39 1.47
C GLY A 208 -8.77 -13.31 0.27
N LEU A 209 -8.04 -12.97 -0.80
CA LEU A 209 -7.91 -13.82 -1.98
C LEU A 209 -7.19 -15.14 -1.67
N TYR A 210 -6.15 -15.12 -0.83
CA TYR A 210 -5.49 -16.35 -0.40
C TYR A 210 -6.46 -17.27 0.36
N GLU A 211 -7.24 -16.73 1.29
CA GLU A 211 -8.21 -17.53 2.04
C GLU A 211 -9.36 -18.04 1.15
N GLN A 212 -9.82 -17.24 0.18
CA GLN A 212 -10.80 -17.72 -0.82
C GLN A 212 -10.24 -18.86 -1.66
N ALA A 213 -9.00 -18.74 -2.15
CA ALA A 213 -8.33 -19.81 -2.89
C ALA A 213 -8.21 -21.08 -2.06
N ARG A 214 -7.90 -20.98 -0.75
CA ARG A 214 -7.90 -22.14 0.15
C ARG A 214 -9.27 -22.79 0.30
N VAL A 215 -10.33 -22.01 0.49
CA VAL A 215 -11.70 -22.52 0.62
C VAL A 215 -12.15 -23.23 -0.66
N HIS A 216 -11.77 -22.70 -1.82
CA HIS A 216 -12.13 -23.24 -3.13
C HIS A 216 -11.15 -24.29 -3.66
N LEU A 217 -10.05 -24.57 -2.95
CA LEU A 217 -8.95 -25.43 -3.38
C LEU A 217 -8.38 -25.02 -4.75
N GLU A 218 -8.30 -23.71 -4.97
CA GLU A 218 -7.72 -23.10 -6.16
C GLU A 218 -6.21 -22.90 -6.02
N ASP A 219 -5.53 -22.71 -7.15
CA ASP A 219 -4.11 -22.39 -7.16
C ASP A 219 -3.85 -20.95 -6.67
N ASP A 220 -3.05 -20.83 -5.62
CA ASP A 220 -2.69 -19.56 -4.99
C ASP A 220 -1.29 -19.08 -5.38
N GLU A 221 -0.58 -19.80 -6.26
CA GLU A 221 0.84 -19.59 -6.50
C GLU A 221 1.16 -18.15 -6.95
N ASN A 222 0.31 -17.55 -7.78
CA ASN A 222 0.57 -16.23 -8.38
C ASN A 222 -0.27 -15.09 -7.78
N LEU A 223 -0.96 -15.32 -6.65
CA LEU A 223 -1.84 -14.32 -6.03
C LEU A 223 -1.11 -13.06 -5.57
N SER A 224 0.19 -13.12 -5.27
CA SER A 224 1.00 -11.94 -4.94
C SER A 224 1.02 -10.89 -6.07
N ILE A 225 0.93 -11.30 -7.34
CA ILE A 225 0.83 -10.38 -8.49
C ILE A 225 -0.60 -10.28 -8.98
N ASP A 226 -1.27 -11.42 -9.18
CA ASP A 226 -2.60 -11.43 -9.76
C ASP A 226 -3.62 -10.78 -8.82
N GLY A 227 -3.38 -10.81 -7.51
CA GLY A 227 -4.13 -10.06 -6.51
C GLY A 227 -4.10 -8.56 -6.76
N VAL A 228 -2.97 -7.99 -7.21
CA VAL A 228 -2.91 -6.55 -7.58
C VAL A 228 -3.78 -6.24 -8.79
N LYS A 229 -3.81 -7.14 -9.79
CA LYS A 229 -4.69 -6.98 -10.97
C LYS A 229 -6.16 -7.10 -10.56
N GLN A 230 -6.49 -8.07 -9.73
CA GLN A 230 -7.84 -8.27 -9.20
C GLN A 230 -8.28 -7.07 -8.35
N LEU A 231 -7.39 -6.52 -7.52
CA LEU A 231 -7.63 -5.32 -6.73
C LEU A 231 -7.99 -4.12 -7.63
N LEU A 232 -7.20 -3.85 -8.68
CA LEU A 232 -7.51 -2.78 -9.63
C LEU A 232 -8.85 -3.04 -10.35
N MET A 233 -9.14 -4.27 -10.74
CA MET A 233 -10.40 -4.61 -11.41
C MET A 233 -11.62 -4.48 -10.48
N SER A 234 -11.48 -4.86 -9.21
CA SER A 234 -12.49 -4.72 -8.18
C SER A 234 -12.74 -3.24 -7.85
N ALA A 235 -11.67 -2.46 -7.66
CA ALA A 235 -11.74 -1.01 -7.47
C ALA A 235 -12.42 -0.31 -8.65
N ARG A 236 -12.15 -0.74 -9.89
CA ARG A 236 -12.85 -0.24 -11.08
C ARG A 236 -14.34 -0.54 -11.05
N SER A 237 -14.72 -1.73 -10.59
CA SER A 237 -16.13 -2.12 -10.50
C SER A 237 -16.86 -1.28 -9.45
N SER A 238 -16.26 -1.11 -8.26
CA SER A 238 -16.75 -0.21 -7.19
C SER A 238 -16.88 1.24 -7.68
N TYR A 239 -15.84 1.76 -8.36
CA TYR A 239 -15.83 3.10 -8.96
C TYR A 239 -16.95 3.32 -9.99
N LEU A 240 -17.20 2.34 -10.86
CA LEU A 240 -18.28 2.42 -11.85
C LEU A 240 -19.65 2.33 -11.20
N GLN A 241 -19.79 1.54 -10.13
CA GLN A 241 -21.04 1.41 -9.38
C GLN A 241 -21.42 2.71 -8.65
N ASP A 242 -20.49 3.40 -7.98
CA ASP A 242 -20.78 4.66 -7.28
C ASP A 242 -21.03 5.83 -8.26
N LEU A 243 -20.20 5.98 -9.28
CA LEU A 243 -20.28 7.16 -10.16
C LEU A 243 -21.26 6.98 -11.32
N GLY A 244 -21.53 5.75 -11.75
CA GLY A 244 -22.42 5.43 -12.87
C GLY A 244 -22.02 6.20 -14.14
N LYS A 245 -22.95 6.98 -14.70
CA LYS A 245 -22.71 7.79 -15.91
C LYS A 245 -21.69 8.92 -15.73
N ARG A 246 -21.39 9.32 -14.49
CA ARG A 246 -20.39 10.37 -14.19
C ARG A 246 -18.97 9.81 -14.18
N ALA A 247 -18.82 8.48 -14.16
CA ALA A 247 -17.54 7.82 -14.13
C ALA A 247 -16.74 8.15 -15.41
N ARG A 248 -15.49 8.56 -15.25
CA ARG A 248 -14.54 8.58 -16.37
C ARG A 248 -14.40 7.15 -16.87
N ARG A 249 -14.43 6.98 -18.18
CA ARG A 249 -14.22 5.65 -18.77
C ARG A 249 -12.78 5.19 -18.52
N ILE A 250 -12.61 4.24 -17.61
CA ILE A 250 -11.33 3.58 -17.37
C ILE A 250 -11.20 2.43 -18.36
N THR A 251 -10.29 2.56 -19.32
CA THR A 251 -10.04 1.56 -20.36
C THR A 251 -8.97 0.56 -19.92
N PRO A 252 -8.92 -0.64 -20.51
CA PRO A 252 -7.82 -1.58 -20.27
C PRO A 252 -6.44 -0.98 -20.55
N LEU A 253 -6.34 -0.06 -21.53
CA LEU A 253 -5.10 0.65 -21.82
C LEU A 253 -4.65 1.52 -20.63
N LEU A 254 -5.57 2.26 -19.99
CA LEU A 254 -5.25 3.07 -18.81
C LEU A 254 -4.83 2.19 -17.63
N LEU A 255 -5.48 1.04 -17.42
CA LEU A 255 -5.07 0.08 -16.39
C LEU A 255 -3.69 -0.52 -16.67
N ALA A 256 -3.39 -0.86 -17.92
CA ALA A 256 -2.06 -1.34 -18.31
C ALA A 256 -0.97 -0.27 -18.12
N GLN A 257 -1.27 0.99 -18.44
CA GLN A 257 -0.38 2.11 -18.17
C GLN A 257 -0.17 2.30 -16.66
N CYS A 258 -1.24 2.17 -15.86
CA CYS A 258 -1.18 2.22 -14.41
C CYS A 258 -0.28 1.12 -13.84
N LEU A 259 -0.48 -0.14 -14.24
CA LEU A 259 0.38 -1.26 -13.83
C LEU A 259 1.84 -1.08 -14.24
N LYS A 260 2.10 -0.56 -15.45
CA LYS A 260 3.46 -0.24 -15.90
C LYS A 260 4.09 0.83 -15.01
N TYR A 261 3.32 1.84 -14.61
CA TYR A 261 3.81 2.91 -13.75
C TYR A 261 4.05 2.42 -12.31
N ILE A 262 3.12 1.66 -11.73
CA ILE A 262 3.28 0.96 -10.44
C ILE A 262 4.57 0.16 -10.43
N ARG A 263 4.76 -0.73 -11.42
CA ARG A 263 5.97 -1.55 -11.52
C ARG A 263 7.24 -0.71 -11.55
N ASN A 264 7.26 0.37 -12.34
CA ASN A 264 8.43 1.24 -12.44
C ASN A 264 8.71 1.96 -11.12
N MET A 265 7.69 2.45 -10.41
CA MET A 265 7.84 3.04 -9.08
C MET A 265 8.36 2.03 -8.06
N THR A 266 7.80 0.82 -8.03
CA THR A 266 8.23 -0.28 -7.14
C THR A 266 9.72 -0.59 -7.34
N LEU A 267 10.19 -0.63 -8.59
CA LEU A 267 11.61 -0.84 -8.89
C LEU A 267 12.50 0.33 -8.46
N LEU A 268 12.01 1.57 -8.56
CA LEU A 268 12.74 2.75 -8.06
C LEU A 268 12.86 2.74 -6.54
N GLU A 269 11.89 2.16 -5.83
CA GLU A 269 11.93 1.97 -4.38
C GLU A 269 12.71 0.70 -3.95
N HIS A 270 13.43 0.05 -4.87
CA HIS A 270 14.19 -1.18 -4.61
C HIS A 270 13.33 -2.36 -4.10
N ARG A 271 12.06 -2.41 -4.49
CA ARG A 271 11.12 -3.47 -4.15
C ARG A 271 10.75 -4.33 -5.37
N MET A 272 10.15 -5.48 -5.12
CA MET A 272 9.60 -6.35 -6.17
C MET A 272 8.07 -6.39 -6.15
N THR A 273 7.44 -6.31 -4.97
CA THR A 273 6.00 -6.09 -4.83
C THR A 273 5.66 -4.63 -4.52
N PRO A 274 4.58 -4.08 -5.10
CA PRO A 274 4.13 -2.72 -4.80
C PRO A 274 3.46 -2.64 -3.43
N ASP A 275 3.67 -1.54 -2.69
CA ASP A 275 2.83 -1.23 -1.53
C ASP A 275 1.58 -0.44 -1.91
N LEU A 276 0.67 -0.32 -0.93
CA LEU A 276 -0.54 0.47 -1.05
C LEU A 276 -0.26 1.91 -1.46
N TYR A 277 0.78 2.53 -0.89
CA TYR A 277 1.13 3.91 -1.21
C TYR A 277 1.50 4.07 -2.69
N THR A 278 2.41 3.24 -3.19
CA THR A 278 2.84 3.24 -4.60
C THR A 278 1.65 3.02 -5.53
N MET A 279 0.78 2.07 -5.19
CA MET A 279 -0.43 1.81 -5.97
C MET A 279 -1.39 3.00 -5.96
N ALA A 280 -1.61 3.62 -4.81
CA ALA A 280 -2.52 4.74 -4.66
C ALA A 280 -2.03 5.99 -5.41
N VAL A 281 -0.74 6.31 -5.33
CA VAL A 281 -0.10 7.42 -6.07
C VAL A 281 -0.20 7.18 -7.57
N ALA A 282 0.15 5.98 -8.05
CA ALA A 282 0.08 5.67 -9.47
C ALA A 282 -1.35 5.73 -10.00
N ALA A 283 -2.30 5.20 -9.25
CA ALA A 283 -3.72 5.29 -9.56
C ALA A 283 -4.20 6.75 -9.57
N GLN A 284 -3.67 7.59 -8.67
CA GLN A 284 -4.10 8.99 -8.55
C GLN A 284 -3.71 9.75 -9.80
N GLN A 285 -2.46 9.58 -10.23
CA GLN A 285 -1.90 10.31 -11.37
C GLN A 285 -2.49 9.86 -12.71
N ILE A 286 -2.85 8.58 -12.86
CA ILE A 286 -3.30 8.02 -14.15
C ILE A 286 -4.83 8.00 -14.24
N LEU A 287 -5.50 7.57 -13.17
CA LEU A 287 -6.94 7.28 -13.13
C LEU A 287 -7.73 8.38 -12.40
N GLY A 288 -7.08 9.14 -11.51
CA GLY A 288 -7.64 10.28 -10.79
C GLY A 288 -8.02 9.95 -9.34
N ASP A 289 -8.12 10.99 -8.50
CA ASP A 289 -8.36 10.88 -7.06
C ASP A 289 -9.53 9.98 -6.68
N GLN A 290 -10.66 10.09 -7.40
CA GLN A 290 -11.85 9.29 -7.10
C GLN A 290 -11.58 7.80 -7.26
N TYR A 291 -10.85 7.39 -8.30
CA TYR A 291 -10.49 5.99 -8.46
C TYR A 291 -9.50 5.53 -7.39
N SER A 292 -8.53 6.37 -7.01
CA SER A 292 -7.60 6.05 -5.92
C SER A 292 -8.29 5.85 -4.59
N ILE A 293 -9.34 6.62 -4.29
CA ILE A 293 -10.16 6.41 -3.09
C ILE A 293 -10.78 5.01 -3.11
N HIS A 294 -11.45 4.63 -4.21
CA HIS A 294 -12.01 3.28 -4.35
C HIS A 294 -10.94 2.20 -4.28
N LEU A 295 -9.73 2.43 -4.81
CA LEU A 295 -8.62 1.49 -4.71
C LEU A 295 -8.18 1.27 -3.26
N ILE A 296 -8.04 2.35 -2.48
CA ILE A 296 -7.65 2.28 -1.06
C ILE A 296 -8.75 1.62 -0.23
N GLU A 297 -10.01 1.96 -0.48
CA GLU A 297 -11.15 1.32 0.19
C GLU A 297 -11.17 -0.18 -0.11
N THR A 298 -11.11 -0.55 -1.40
CA THR A 298 -11.09 -1.96 -1.81
C THR A 298 -9.89 -2.71 -1.23
N ALA A 299 -8.71 -2.08 -1.12
CA ALA A 299 -7.53 -2.71 -0.54
C ALA A 299 -7.69 -3.08 0.94
N ARG A 300 -8.54 -2.34 1.67
CA ARG A 300 -8.84 -2.56 3.10
C ARG A 300 -9.92 -3.62 3.32
N ASP A 301 -10.65 -3.99 2.26
CA ASP A 301 -11.75 -4.93 2.36
C ASP A 301 -11.22 -6.36 2.55
N TYR A 302 -11.67 -7.02 3.62
CA TYR A 302 -11.44 -8.44 3.85
C TYR A 302 -12.76 -9.20 3.70
N PRO A 303 -12.88 -10.17 2.77
CA PRO A 303 -14.15 -10.75 2.36
C PRO A 303 -14.86 -11.54 3.48
N PHE A 304 -14.12 -12.01 4.48
CA PHE A 304 -14.70 -12.75 5.62
C PHE A 304 -15.14 -11.83 6.76
N SER A 305 -15.17 -10.51 6.57
CA SER A 305 -15.52 -9.53 7.61
C SER A 305 -16.95 -9.66 8.15
N GLU A 306 -17.91 -10.08 7.32
CA GLU A 306 -19.31 -10.25 7.75
C GLU A 306 -19.48 -11.45 8.68
N GLU A 307 -18.65 -12.49 8.53
CA GLU A 307 -18.57 -13.62 9.47
C GLU A 307 -17.87 -13.23 10.79
N MET A 308 -17.30 -12.02 10.87
CA MET A 308 -16.62 -11.48 12.05
C MET A 308 -17.57 -10.73 13.00
N GLU A 309 -18.83 -10.45 12.62
CA GLU A 309 -19.77 -9.73 13.48
C GLU A 309 -19.87 -10.44 14.84
N PRO A 310 -19.40 -9.79 15.93
CA PRO A 310 -19.40 -10.43 17.23
C PRO A 310 -20.84 -10.72 17.64
N GLN A 311 -21.09 -11.94 18.09
CA GLN A 311 -22.29 -12.19 18.89
C GLN A 311 -22.28 -11.20 20.06
N PRO A 312 -23.44 -10.72 20.57
CA PRO A 312 -23.52 -9.72 21.63
C PRO A 312 -22.80 -10.07 22.96
N ALA A 313 -22.18 -11.25 23.07
CA ALA A 313 -21.37 -11.69 24.18
C ALA A 313 -19.84 -11.57 23.95
N GLU A 314 -19.36 -11.32 22.72
CA GLU A 314 -17.94 -11.21 22.34
C GLU A 314 -17.46 -9.74 22.27
N HIS A 315 -17.76 -8.94 23.30
CA HIS A 315 -17.46 -7.50 23.35
C HIS A 315 -15.97 -7.13 23.55
N ALA A 316 -15.03 -8.01 23.19
CA ALA A 316 -13.59 -7.75 23.31
C ALA A 316 -12.94 -7.46 21.96
N SER A 317 -13.56 -6.59 21.15
CA SER A 317 -12.96 -6.11 19.90
C SER A 317 -11.99 -4.98 20.20
N ILE A 318 -10.81 -5.07 19.61
CA ILE A 318 -9.77 -4.02 19.66
C ILE A 318 -9.66 -3.30 18.32
N THR A 319 -9.08 -2.11 18.35
CA THR A 319 -8.71 -1.35 17.13
C THR A 319 -7.22 -1.10 17.12
N LEU A 320 -6.55 -1.46 16.04
CA LEU A 320 -5.11 -1.21 15.90
C LEU A 320 -4.82 0.14 15.23
N GLY A 321 -3.71 0.74 15.65
CA GLY A 321 -2.93 1.71 14.91
C GLY A 321 -1.50 1.20 14.73
N ILE A 322 -0.58 2.09 14.33
CA ILE A 322 0.84 1.75 14.25
C ILE A 322 1.41 1.74 15.67
N ASP A 323 1.97 0.60 16.08
CA ASP A 323 2.58 0.36 17.39
C ASP A 323 1.66 0.66 18.60
N GLN A 324 0.34 0.75 18.36
CA GLN A 324 -0.65 1.10 19.38
C GLN A 324 -1.93 0.31 19.19
N VAL A 325 -2.58 -0.04 20.28
CA VAL A 325 -3.87 -0.72 20.30
C VAL A 325 -4.84 0.03 21.22
N ARG A 326 -6.07 0.21 20.77
CA ARG A 326 -7.20 0.58 21.61
C ARG A 326 -7.87 -0.68 22.15
N LEU A 327 -7.82 -0.85 23.46
CA LEU A 327 -8.46 -1.94 24.19
C LEU A 327 -9.99 -1.74 24.26
N PRO A 328 -10.77 -2.79 24.61
CA PRO A 328 -12.23 -2.69 24.66
C PRO A 328 -12.77 -1.71 25.71
N ASP A 329 -11.98 -1.42 26.75
CA ASP A 329 -12.27 -0.39 27.77
C ASP A 329 -11.95 1.04 27.30
N GLY A 330 -11.36 1.19 26.11
CA GLY A 330 -10.98 2.47 25.51
C GLY A 330 -9.55 2.91 25.84
N GLU A 331 -8.80 2.14 26.65
CA GLU A 331 -7.40 2.43 26.96
C GLU A 331 -6.53 2.27 25.71
N MET A 332 -5.60 3.20 25.49
CA MET A 332 -4.61 3.14 24.42
C MET A 332 -3.31 2.60 25.00
N VAL A 333 -2.81 1.49 24.47
CA VAL A 333 -1.57 0.86 24.93
C VAL A 333 -0.56 0.76 23.79
N SER A 334 0.73 0.95 24.12
CA SER A 334 1.84 0.68 23.20
C SER A 334 2.03 -0.82 23.04
N VAL A 335 2.19 -1.29 21.80
CA VAL A 335 2.31 -2.71 21.49
C VAL A 335 3.46 -3.02 20.53
N VAL A 336 4.03 -4.21 20.68
CA VAL A 336 5.11 -4.71 19.84
C VAL A 336 4.78 -6.13 19.35
N SER A 337 4.96 -6.36 18.04
CA SER A 337 4.76 -7.69 17.46
C SER A 337 5.92 -8.62 17.78
N ARG A 338 5.62 -9.84 18.24
CA ARG A 338 6.57 -10.96 18.35
C ARG A 338 6.89 -11.59 17.00
N LEU A 339 6.09 -11.29 15.97
CA LEU A 339 6.28 -11.74 14.59
C LEU A 339 6.37 -10.51 13.68
N PRO A 340 7.42 -9.67 13.82
CA PRO A 340 7.52 -8.42 13.09
C PRO A 340 7.67 -8.66 11.58
N GLY A 341 6.96 -7.84 10.79
CA GLY A 341 7.08 -7.80 9.33
C GLY A 341 8.14 -6.80 8.87
N GLN A 342 8.04 -6.39 7.61
CA GLN A 342 8.84 -5.28 7.08
C GLN A 342 8.46 -3.98 7.80
N PRO A 343 9.43 -3.06 8.02
CA PRO A 343 9.14 -1.81 8.69
C PRO A 343 8.17 -0.95 7.86
N VAL A 344 7.17 -0.38 8.54
CA VAL A 344 6.17 0.51 7.94
C VAL A 344 6.63 1.97 8.07
N SER A 345 6.37 2.78 7.05
CA SER A 345 6.69 4.21 7.05
C SER A 345 5.45 5.06 6.81
N TRP A 346 5.35 6.18 7.54
CA TRP A 346 4.33 7.18 7.27
C TRP A 346 4.64 7.91 5.96
N ARG A 347 3.64 7.95 5.08
CA ARG A 347 3.69 8.71 3.84
C ARG A 347 2.39 9.48 3.66
N SER A 348 2.51 10.73 3.21
CA SER A 348 1.37 11.61 2.99
C SER A 348 0.83 11.43 1.56
N LEU A 349 -0.49 11.27 1.44
CA LEU A 349 -1.17 11.20 0.16
C LEU A 349 -2.36 12.16 0.17
N GLU A 350 -2.29 13.21 -0.64
CA GLU A 350 -3.36 14.19 -0.77
C GLU A 350 -4.39 13.72 -1.80
N LEU A 351 -5.59 13.36 -1.36
CA LEU A 351 -6.70 12.96 -2.23
C LEU A 351 -7.85 13.96 -2.13
N ARG A 352 -8.38 14.41 -3.27
CA ARG A 352 -9.64 15.16 -3.27
C ARG A 352 -10.79 14.22 -2.95
N ARG A 353 -11.19 14.24 -1.68
CA ARG A 353 -12.35 13.50 -1.19
C ARG A 353 -13.62 13.94 -1.91
N ARG A 354 -14.59 13.03 -1.94
CA ARG A 354 -15.95 13.40 -2.28
C ARG A 354 -16.46 14.43 -1.26
N PRO A 355 -17.08 15.53 -1.72
CA PRO A 355 -17.65 16.49 -0.80
C PRO A 355 -18.78 15.85 0.00
N ALA A 356 -18.79 16.11 1.30
CA ALA A 356 -19.84 15.68 2.20
C ALA A 356 -21.20 16.23 1.76
N GLN A 357 -22.29 15.60 2.20
CA GLN A 357 -23.63 16.08 1.87
C GLN A 357 -23.83 17.54 2.30
N GLU A 358 -23.36 17.89 3.50
CA GLU A 358 -23.39 19.25 4.04
C GLU A 358 -22.62 20.24 3.16
N GLU A 359 -21.42 19.88 2.67
CA GLU A 359 -20.62 20.71 1.77
C GLU A 359 -21.35 20.95 0.45
N ARG A 360 -21.97 19.90 -0.11
CA ARG A 360 -22.77 20.00 -1.34
C ARG A 360 -23.99 20.90 -1.16
N GLU A 361 -24.70 20.78 -0.05
CA GLU A 361 -25.85 21.63 0.27
C GLU A 361 -25.43 23.08 0.44
N ARG A 362 -24.34 23.33 1.17
CA ARG A 362 -23.74 24.66 1.30
C ARG A 362 -23.36 25.26 -0.07
N TRP A 363 -22.72 24.50 -0.96
CA TRP A 363 -22.35 24.99 -2.29
C TRP A 363 -23.56 25.34 -3.15
N LYS A 364 -24.63 24.53 -3.08
CA LYS A 364 -25.90 24.86 -3.77
C LYS A 364 -26.47 26.19 -3.30
N THR A 365 -26.38 26.50 -2.00
CA THR A 365 -26.88 27.77 -1.45
C THR A 365 -25.96 28.97 -1.68
N GLN A 366 -24.67 28.73 -1.95
CA GLN A 366 -23.70 29.78 -2.26
C GLN A 366 -23.74 30.21 -3.72
N TRP A 367 -24.40 29.44 -4.59
CA TRP A 367 -24.62 29.82 -5.98
C TRP A 367 -25.57 31.02 -6.04
N ASN A 368 -25.01 32.21 -6.32
CA ASN A 368 -25.80 33.42 -6.54
C ASN A 368 -25.98 33.64 -8.05
N PRO A 369 -27.20 33.42 -8.61
CA PRO A 369 -27.46 33.65 -10.03
C PRO A 369 -27.32 35.12 -10.47
N TYR A 370 -27.21 36.06 -9.52
CA TYR A 370 -27.05 37.49 -9.76
C TYR A 370 -25.60 37.98 -9.59
N ALA A 371 -24.66 37.10 -9.21
CA ALA A 371 -23.23 37.41 -9.22
C ALA A 371 -22.65 36.99 -10.57
N GLN A 372 -21.89 37.88 -11.22
CA GLN A 372 -21.13 37.53 -12.41
C GLN A 372 -19.98 36.59 -12.01
N CYS A 373 -19.87 35.44 -12.68
CA CYS A 373 -18.83 34.44 -12.44
C CYS A 373 -17.44 34.85 -12.98
N SER A 374 -17.31 36.10 -13.41
CA SER A 374 -16.18 36.64 -14.13
C SER A 374 -16.19 38.16 -14.03
N TRP A 375 -15.01 38.77 -14.11
CA TRP A 375 -14.86 40.22 -14.11
C TRP A 375 -15.14 40.76 -15.53
N PRO A 376 -16.16 41.61 -15.75
CA PRO A 376 -16.58 41.97 -17.11
C PRO A 376 -15.48 42.54 -18.03
N PRO A 377 -14.50 43.33 -17.55
CA PRO A 377 -13.34 43.71 -18.35
C PRO A 377 -12.48 42.53 -18.83
N GLU A 378 -12.32 41.50 -18.02
CA GLU A 378 -11.57 40.29 -18.37
C GLU A 378 -12.32 39.45 -19.40
N ASP A 379 -13.64 39.29 -19.24
CA ASP A 379 -14.48 38.62 -20.23
C ASP A 379 -14.40 39.30 -21.60
N ASN A 380 -14.48 40.63 -21.64
CA ASN A 380 -14.33 41.38 -22.88
C ASN A 380 -12.97 41.11 -23.55
N LEU A 381 -11.90 40.95 -22.77
CA LEU A 381 -10.57 40.60 -23.29
C LEU A 381 -10.53 39.15 -23.82
N ILE A 382 -11.09 38.19 -23.08
CA ILE A 382 -11.13 36.78 -23.49
C ILE A 382 -11.99 36.61 -24.75
N GLU A 383 -13.16 37.23 -24.80
CA GLU A 383 -14.08 37.18 -25.94
C GLU A 383 -13.50 37.88 -27.18
N SER A 384 -12.86 39.05 -27.01
CA SER A 384 -12.21 39.75 -28.12
C SER A 384 -11.00 38.96 -28.65
N PHE A 385 -10.21 38.35 -27.77
CA PHE A 385 -9.11 37.47 -28.15
C PHE A 385 -9.63 36.23 -28.90
N ARG A 386 -10.67 35.57 -28.39
CA ARG A 386 -11.35 34.46 -29.07
C ARG A 386 -11.85 34.82 -30.46
N THR A 387 -12.53 35.96 -30.57
CA THR A 387 -13.04 36.45 -31.86
C THR A 387 -11.90 36.64 -32.85
N ARG A 388 -10.81 37.28 -32.41
CA ARG A 388 -9.63 37.51 -33.25
C ARG A 388 -8.94 36.21 -33.69
N VAL A 389 -8.84 35.22 -32.80
CA VAL A 389 -8.27 33.90 -33.13
C VAL A 389 -9.15 33.19 -34.17
N MET A 390 -10.47 33.17 -33.97
CA MET A 390 -11.42 32.58 -34.91
C MET A 390 -11.36 33.25 -36.28
N ASP A 391 -11.32 34.58 -36.34
CA ASP A 391 -11.24 35.32 -37.60
C ASP A 391 -9.92 35.04 -38.34
N ARG A 392 -8.82 34.95 -37.61
CA ARG A 392 -7.51 34.61 -38.20
C ARG A 392 -7.49 33.18 -38.74
N ALA A 393 -8.07 32.24 -38.00
CA ALA A 393 -8.13 30.83 -38.41
C ALA A 393 -9.03 30.65 -39.65
N LYS A 394 -10.18 31.34 -39.72
CA LYS A 394 -11.03 31.38 -40.93
C LYS A 394 -10.28 31.93 -42.15
N ALA A 395 -9.50 33.00 -41.97
CA ALA A 395 -8.70 33.58 -43.04
C ALA A 395 -7.60 32.62 -43.55
N LEU A 396 -6.98 31.84 -42.65
CA LEU A 396 -5.97 30.84 -43.02
C LEU A 396 -6.56 29.66 -43.80
N ILE A 397 -7.73 29.16 -43.40
CA ILE A 397 -8.44 28.07 -44.12
C ILE A 397 -8.75 28.51 -45.56
N GLY A 398 -9.17 29.75 -45.76
CA GLY A 398 -9.43 30.29 -47.11
C GLY A 398 -8.18 30.45 -47.97
N ALA A 399 -7.02 30.70 -47.36
CA ALA A 399 -5.78 30.97 -48.09
C ALA A 399 -5.17 29.73 -48.77
N ASP A 400 -5.40 28.53 -48.22
CA ASP A 400 -4.84 27.26 -48.71
C ASP A 400 -5.59 26.74 -49.96
N LEU A 401 -6.84 27.18 -50.15
CA LEU A 401 -7.67 26.84 -51.31
C LEU A 401 -7.46 27.80 -52.49
N ALA A 402 -6.56 28.78 -52.35
CA ALA A 402 -6.36 29.76 -53.39
C ALA A 402 -5.74 29.15 -54.64
N ARG A 403 -6.33 29.44 -55.79
CA ARG A 403 -5.89 28.97 -57.11
C ARG A 403 -5.38 30.14 -57.92
N SER A 404 -4.43 29.88 -58.80
CA SER A 404 -3.88 30.87 -59.71
C SER A 404 -4.34 30.54 -61.12
N GLU A 405 -4.90 31.52 -61.81
CA GLU A 405 -5.41 31.38 -63.17
C GLU A 405 -4.84 32.48 -64.06
N LYS A 406 -4.74 32.21 -65.36
CA LYS A 406 -4.27 33.18 -66.34
C LYS A 406 -5.22 34.39 -66.43
N PHE A 407 -4.64 35.58 -66.42
CA PHE A 407 -5.38 36.82 -66.59
C PHE A 407 -6.04 36.86 -67.97
N SER A 408 -7.36 37.05 -67.98
CA SER A 408 -8.16 37.19 -69.19
C SER A 408 -8.83 38.56 -69.21
N THR A 409 -9.79 38.80 -68.32
CA THR A 409 -10.61 40.01 -68.32
C THR A 409 -10.72 40.71 -66.96
N SER A 410 -10.42 40.01 -65.85
CA SER A 410 -10.57 40.54 -64.49
C SER A 410 -9.38 40.22 -63.61
N ILE A 411 -9.05 41.14 -62.70
CA ILE A 411 -7.96 41.02 -61.72
C ILE A 411 -8.32 40.05 -60.57
N LYS A 412 -9.58 39.59 -60.50
CA LYS A 412 -10.10 38.69 -59.45
C LYS A 412 -9.71 39.18 -58.05
N ASP A 413 -9.07 38.35 -57.22
CA ASP A 413 -8.69 38.69 -55.84
C ASP A 413 -7.26 39.27 -55.72
N GLY A 414 -6.61 39.53 -56.86
CA GLY A 414 -5.28 40.15 -56.92
C GLY A 414 -4.31 39.41 -57.85
N ILE A 415 -3.21 40.06 -58.21
CA ILE A 415 -2.16 39.48 -59.07
C ILE A 415 -1.33 38.49 -58.25
N ASP A 416 -1.17 37.28 -58.76
CA ASP A 416 -0.24 36.31 -58.19
C ASP A 416 1.17 36.58 -58.74
N ILE A 417 1.91 37.42 -58.01
CA ILE A 417 3.27 37.83 -58.37
C ILE A 417 4.19 36.59 -58.48
N ARG A 418 4.01 35.59 -57.63
CA ARG A 418 4.90 34.42 -57.58
C ARG A 418 4.71 33.54 -58.81
N GLU A 419 3.46 33.26 -59.18
CA GLU A 419 3.16 32.44 -60.35
C GLU A 419 3.40 33.19 -61.67
N THR A 420 3.17 34.51 -61.67
CA THR A 420 3.52 35.40 -62.80
C THR A 420 5.03 35.44 -63.04
N LEU A 421 5.85 35.51 -61.99
CA LEU A 421 7.31 35.45 -62.13
C LEU A 421 7.79 34.06 -62.57
N ARG A 422 7.12 32.99 -62.14
CA ARG A 422 7.46 31.62 -62.57
C ARG A 422 7.21 31.41 -64.07
N HIS A 423 6.15 32.02 -64.61
CA HIS A 423 5.80 31.97 -66.04
C HIS A 423 6.20 33.25 -66.78
N TRP A 424 7.21 33.98 -66.30
CA TRP A 424 7.63 35.25 -66.89
C TRP A 424 8.01 35.14 -68.36
N TYR A 425 8.49 33.96 -68.77
CA TYR A 425 8.88 33.65 -70.15
C TYR A 425 7.69 33.59 -71.13
N ASP A 426 6.47 33.36 -70.64
CA ASP A 426 5.27 33.34 -71.48
C ASP A 426 4.71 34.75 -71.72
N GLY A 427 5.14 35.75 -70.95
CA GLY A 427 4.64 37.13 -71.01
C GLY A 427 3.21 37.30 -70.47
N GLU A 428 2.71 36.30 -69.75
CA GLU A 428 1.33 36.22 -69.28
C GLU A 428 1.24 36.53 -67.78
N ILE A 429 0.22 37.28 -67.38
CA ILE A 429 -0.03 37.64 -65.97
C ILE A 429 -0.96 36.62 -65.36
N TYR A 430 -0.67 36.17 -64.14
CA TYR A 430 -1.52 35.25 -63.37
C TYR A 430 -2.23 36.01 -62.24
N VAL A 431 -3.49 35.67 -62.02
CA VAL A 431 -4.36 36.26 -60.99
C VAL A 431 -4.87 35.19 -60.04
N LYS A 432 -4.96 35.57 -58.77
CA LYS A 432 -5.36 34.71 -57.66
C LYS A 432 -6.88 34.68 -57.54
N VAL A 433 -7.41 33.49 -57.28
CA VAL A 433 -8.82 33.22 -56.97
C VAL A 433 -8.85 32.57 -55.61
N THR A 434 -9.46 33.25 -54.65
CA THR A 434 -9.67 32.73 -53.31
C THR A 434 -11.15 32.30 -53.23
N PRO A 435 -11.46 31.00 -53.34
CA PRO A 435 -12.84 30.56 -53.23
C PRO A 435 -13.41 30.89 -51.85
N PRO A 436 -14.73 31.11 -51.72
CA PRO A 436 -15.36 31.34 -50.42
C PRO A 436 -15.06 30.16 -49.50
N SER A 437 -14.65 30.45 -48.26
CA SER A 437 -14.30 29.43 -47.28
C SER A 437 -15.53 28.58 -46.93
N LEU A 438 -15.47 27.29 -47.26
CA LEU A 438 -16.47 26.31 -46.84
C LEU A 438 -16.01 25.66 -45.54
N GLY A 439 -16.46 26.19 -44.41
CA GLY A 439 -16.22 25.61 -43.09
C GLY A 439 -16.70 26.51 -41.95
N ALA A 440 -17.67 26.04 -41.17
CA ALA A 440 -18.06 26.69 -39.92
C ALA A 440 -17.09 26.25 -38.80
N MET A 441 -16.49 27.20 -38.10
CA MET A 441 -15.78 26.93 -36.86
C MET A 441 -16.74 27.10 -35.69
N ASP A 442 -17.18 26.01 -35.09
CA ASP A 442 -18.18 26.03 -34.01
C ASP A 442 -17.56 26.22 -32.62
N CYS A 443 -16.36 25.71 -32.38
CA CYS A 443 -15.72 25.73 -31.07
C CYS A 443 -14.27 26.22 -31.14
N CYS A 444 -13.87 27.05 -30.18
CA CYS A 444 -12.49 27.42 -29.91
C CYS A 444 -12.19 27.06 -28.46
N VAL A 445 -11.22 26.17 -28.24
CA VAL A 445 -10.76 25.79 -26.91
C VAL A 445 -9.45 26.52 -26.66
N MET A 446 -9.41 27.33 -25.60
CA MET A 446 -8.20 28.03 -25.15
C MET A 446 -7.73 27.39 -23.84
N LEU A 447 -6.48 26.96 -23.81
CA LEU A 447 -5.83 26.41 -22.64
C LEU A 447 -4.81 27.43 -22.15
N PHE A 448 -4.97 27.88 -20.92
CA PHE A 448 -4.03 28.77 -20.25
C PHE A 448 -3.28 27.98 -19.18
N ASP A 449 -1.99 28.24 -19.03
CA ASP A 449 -1.19 27.71 -17.93
C ASP A 449 -1.33 28.64 -16.71
N THR A 450 -1.20 28.09 -15.50
CA THR A 450 -1.29 28.86 -14.24
C THR A 450 0.01 28.76 -13.44
N PRO A 451 0.57 29.86 -12.94
CA PRO A 451 0.01 31.22 -12.94
C PRO A 451 0.17 31.94 -14.29
N ALA A 452 -0.83 32.75 -14.64
CA ALA A 452 -0.86 33.53 -15.86
C ALA A 452 -0.16 34.90 -15.69
N ASP A 453 0.89 34.99 -14.88
CA ASP A 453 1.69 36.20 -14.75
C ASP A 453 2.95 36.10 -15.65
N PRO A 454 3.07 36.89 -16.73
CA PRO A 454 4.30 36.93 -17.53
C PRO A 454 5.48 37.64 -16.83
N ARG A 455 5.34 38.02 -15.55
CA ARG A 455 6.38 38.67 -14.74
C ARG A 455 6.88 37.85 -13.53
N GLU A 456 6.44 36.60 -13.37
CA GLU A 456 7.07 35.65 -12.45
C GLU A 456 7.97 34.65 -13.19
#